data_AF-A0A8T2RAX8-F1
#
_entry.id   AF-A0A8T2RAX8-F1
#
_cell.length_a   1.000
_cell.length_b   1.000
_cell.length_c   1.000
_cell.angle_alpha   90.00
_cell.angle_beta   90.00
_cell.angle_gamma   90.00
#
_symmetry.space_group_name_H-M   'P 1'
#
loop_
_entity.id
_entity.type
_entity.pdbx_description
1 polymer ?
#
loop_
_entity_poly.entity_id
_entity_poly.type
_entity_poly.pdbx_seq_one_letter_code
_entity_poly.pdbx_strand_id
1 'polypeptide(L)'
;MVTPGSGAAKASPTEIAFYTVRSLKRSVPPAVPTICFLSGGQSEEEATLNLDAMNKMDSCKPWSLTFSFGRALQQSTLKAWAGKSENVEAAQKAFAERCKANSEATLGKYQGGGASADSMQSLHVKNYTY
;
A
#
# COMPACT_ATOMS: atom_id res chain seq x y z
N MET A 1 5.62 5.08 -4.29
CA MET A 1 6.81 4.73 -3.47
C MET A 1 8.02 4.62 -4.39
N VAL A 2 9.23 4.71 -3.87
CA VAL A 2 10.46 4.47 -4.65
C VAL A 2 10.75 2.98 -4.63
N THR A 3 10.54 2.31 -5.76
CA THR A 3 10.68 0.85 -5.90
C THR A 3 11.54 0.51 -7.11
N PRO A 4 12.09 -0.71 -7.19
CA PRO A 4 12.63 -1.25 -8.44
C PRO A 4 11.57 -1.23 -9.56
N GLY A 5 12.04 -1.26 -10.80
CA GLY A 5 11.16 -1.42 -11.97
C GLY A 5 10.47 -2.78 -11.98
N SER A 6 9.34 -2.90 -12.69
CA SER A 6 8.51 -4.12 -12.69
C SER A 6 9.19 -5.37 -13.27
N GLY A 7 10.26 -5.21 -14.05
CA GLY A 7 11.09 -6.31 -14.55
C GLY A 7 12.32 -6.64 -13.69
N ALA A 8 12.54 -5.93 -12.60
CA ALA A 8 13.67 -6.14 -11.69
C ALA A 8 13.27 -7.01 -10.49
N ALA A 9 14.27 -7.49 -9.75
CA ALA A 9 14.04 -8.17 -8.48
C ALA A 9 13.31 -7.25 -7.49
N LYS A 10 12.37 -7.82 -6.72
CA LYS A 10 11.68 -7.08 -5.65
C LYS A 10 12.67 -6.69 -4.55
N ALA A 11 12.50 -5.49 -4.01
CA ALA A 11 13.24 -5.02 -2.85
C ALA A 11 12.43 -5.31 -1.57
N SER A 12 13.13 -5.37 -0.43
CA SER A 12 12.46 -5.51 0.87
C SER A 12 11.69 -4.23 1.25
N PRO A 13 10.66 -4.33 2.11
CA PRO A 13 9.92 -3.14 2.57
C PRO A 13 10.80 -2.09 3.25
N THR A 14 11.83 -2.52 3.97
CA THR A 14 12.78 -1.61 4.64
C THR A 14 13.65 -0.84 3.64
N GLU A 15 14.12 -1.48 2.57
CA GLU A 15 14.84 -0.80 1.49
C GLU A 15 13.94 0.21 0.77
N ILE A 16 12.71 -0.20 0.42
CA ILE A 16 11.72 0.68 -0.20
C ILE A 16 11.43 1.89 0.70
N ALA A 17 11.27 1.66 2.00
CA ALA A 17 11.04 2.71 2.98
C ALA A 17 12.20 3.70 3.05
N PHE A 18 13.44 3.19 3.15
CA PHE A 18 14.64 4.02 3.18
C PHE A 18 14.76 4.91 1.94
N TYR A 19 14.70 4.33 0.74
CA TYR A 19 14.83 5.09 -0.50
C TYR A 19 13.68 6.07 -0.71
N THR A 20 12.46 5.70 -0.31
CA THR A 20 11.29 6.59 -0.41
C THR A 20 11.44 7.79 0.51
N VAL A 21 11.64 7.58 1.81
CA VAL A 21 11.72 8.69 2.77
C VAL A 21 12.96 9.55 2.53
N ARG A 22 14.10 8.95 2.16
CA ARG A 22 15.30 9.72 1.75
C ARG A 22 14.99 10.65 0.59
N SER A 23 14.23 10.19 -0.40
CA SER A 23 13.88 10.99 -1.59
C SER A 23 12.95 12.14 -1.21
N LEU A 24 11.93 11.87 -0.38
CA LEU A 24 11.02 12.92 0.11
C LEU A 24 11.76 13.99 0.92
N LYS A 25 12.68 13.59 1.81
CA LYS A 25 13.51 14.52 2.59
C LYS A 25 14.40 15.43 1.74
N ARG A 26 14.71 15.02 0.50
CA ARG A 26 15.53 15.81 -0.43
C ARG A 26 14.72 16.74 -1.33
N SER A 27 13.39 16.61 -1.36
CA SER A 27 12.58 17.30 -2.37
C SER A 27 11.29 17.94 -1.84
N VAL A 28 10.71 17.45 -0.75
CA VAL A 28 9.45 17.95 -0.21
C VAL A 28 9.73 18.93 0.93
N PRO A 29 9.16 20.15 0.93
CA PRO A 29 9.26 21.05 2.07
C PRO A 29 8.41 20.59 3.27
N PRO A 30 8.83 20.86 4.53
CA PRO A 30 8.04 20.55 5.73
C PRO A 30 6.67 21.22 5.82
N ALA A 31 6.41 22.26 5.02
CA ALA A 31 5.11 22.94 4.99
C ALA A 31 4.00 22.10 4.35
N VAL A 32 4.36 21.06 3.59
CA VAL A 32 3.38 20.07 3.12
C VAL A 32 2.89 19.29 4.35
N PRO A 33 1.58 19.08 4.55
CA PRO A 33 1.10 18.36 5.74
C PRO A 33 1.18 16.85 5.57
N THR A 34 0.87 16.35 4.37
CA THR A 34 0.60 14.93 4.14
C THR A 34 1.09 14.47 2.77
N ILE A 35 1.62 13.26 2.71
CA ILE A 35 1.97 12.56 1.47
C ILE A 35 1.12 11.30 1.38
N CYS A 36 0.20 11.28 0.42
CA CYS A 36 -0.67 10.14 0.14
C CYS A 36 -0.07 9.29 -0.99
N PHE A 37 0.46 8.12 -0.68
CA PHE A 37 1.08 7.26 -1.68
C PHE A 37 0.05 6.55 -2.55
N LEU A 38 0.30 6.52 -3.86
CA LEU A 38 -0.33 5.56 -4.76
C LEU A 38 0.27 4.16 -4.58
N SER A 39 -0.55 3.12 -4.76
CA SER A 39 -0.08 1.72 -4.68
C SER A 39 0.63 1.27 -5.96
N GLY A 40 0.31 1.87 -7.12
CA GLY A 40 0.84 1.44 -8.41
C GLY A 40 0.44 0.00 -8.73
N GLY A 41 1.40 -0.82 -9.14
CA GLY A 41 1.21 -2.25 -9.45
C GLY A 41 1.50 -3.21 -8.29
N GLN A 42 1.75 -2.68 -7.09
CA GLN A 42 1.98 -3.50 -5.89
C GLN A 42 0.73 -4.33 -5.55
N SER A 43 0.94 -5.49 -4.94
CA SER A 43 -0.15 -6.23 -4.31
C SER A 43 -0.74 -5.44 -3.13
N GLU A 44 -1.93 -5.83 -2.67
CA GLU A 44 -2.56 -5.19 -1.49
C GLU A 44 -1.65 -5.28 -0.26
N GLU A 45 -1.04 -6.46 -0.06
CA GLU A 45 -0.16 -6.72 1.06
C GLU A 45 1.18 -5.99 0.94
N GLU A 46 1.79 -6.00 -0.24
CA GLU A 46 3.05 -5.31 -0.51
C GLU A 46 2.93 -3.80 -0.27
N ALA A 47 1.85 -3.18 -0.76
CA ALA A 47 1.59 -1.77 -0.55
C ALA A 47 1.47 -1.42 0.94
N THR A 48 0.87 -2.31 1.73
CA THR A 48 0.66 -2.12 3.17
C THR A 48 1.96 -2.30 3.96
N LEU A 49 2.72 -3.35 3.66
CA LEU A 49 4.03 -3.59 4.28
C LEU A 49 5.02 -2.46 3.99
N ASN A 50 5.02 -1.92 2.76
CA ASN A 50 5.89 -0.82 2.40
C ASN A 50 5.48 0.49 3.10
N LEU A 51 4.17 0.76 3.22
CA LEU A 51 3.68 1.91 3.98
C LEU A 51 4.03 1.80 5.48
N ASP A 52 3.83 0.62 6.06
CA ASP A 52 4.15 0.33 7.45
C ASP A 52 5.64 0.49 7.73
N ALA A 53 6.50 -0.04 6.87
CA ALA A 53 7.95 0.10 6.99
C ALA A 53 8.41 1.57 6.95
N MET A 54 7.77 2.42 6.14
CA MET A 54 8.05 3.87 6.13
C MET A 54 7.69 4.55 7.45
N ASN A 55 6.56 4.16 8.06
CA ASN A 55 6.11 4.74 9.31
C ASN A 55 6.88 4.21 10.53
N LYS A 56 7.33 2.94 10.51
CA LYS A 56 8.21 2.34 11.54
C LYS A 56 9.64 2.89 11.52
N MET A 57 10.12 3.38 10.38
CA MET A 57 11.50 3.83 10.25
C MET A 57 11.79 4.99 11.20
N ASP A 58 12.81 4.81 12.05
CA ASP A 58 13.28 5.86 12.96
C ASP A 58 14.01 6.97 12.17
N SER A 59 13.26 8.02 11.85
CA SER A 59 13.75 9.19 11.12
C SER A 59 12.77 10.34 11.26
N CYS A 60 13.30 11.57 11.24
CA CYS A 60 12.48 12.77 11.13
C CYS A 60 11.71 12.76 9.79
N LYS A 61 10.39 12.72 9.92
CA LYS A 61 9.40 12.76 8.84
C LYS A 61 8.41 13.88 9.20
N PRO A 62 8.61 15.12 8.72
CA PRO A 62 7.74 16.25 9.08
C PRO A 62 6.34 16.17 8.44
N TRP A 63 6.10 15.18 7.57
CA TRP A 63 4.82 14.91 6.92
C TRP A 63 4.15 13.69 7.55
N SER A 64 2.82 13.67 7.55
CA SER A 64 2.08 12.42 7.66
C SER A 64 2.27 11.58 6.39
N LEU A 65 2.63 10.30 6.55
CA LEU A 65 2.77 9.35 5.45
C LEU A 65 1.56 8.41 5.44
N THR A 66 0.71 8.54 4.43
CA THR A 66 -0.56 7.79 4.32
C THR A 66 -0.78 7.23 2.91
N PHE A 67 -1.92 6.61 2.66
CA PHE A 67 -2.26 5.96 1.40
C PHE A 67 -3.36 6.70 0.62
N SER A 68 -3.26 6.64 -0.70
CA SER A 68 -4.33 6.89 -1.67
C SER A 68 -4.33 5.71 -2.63
N PHE A 69 -4.97 4.62 -2.20
CA PHE A 69 -4.90 3.32 -2.88
C PHE A 69 -6.20 3.02 -3.64
N GLY A 70 -6.07 2.62 -4.90
CA GLY A 70 -7.17 2.03 -5.67
C GLY A 70 -7.10 0.51 -5.58
N ARG A 71 -6.36 -0.10 -6.50
CA ARG A 71 -6.21 -1.58 -6.59
C ARG A 71 -5.79 -2.24 -5.27
N ALA A 72 -4.86 -1.64 -4.52
CA ALA A 72 -4.39 -2.20 -3.25
C ALA A 72 -5.44 -2.18 -2.10
N LEU A 73 -6.58 -1.52 -2.30
CA LEU A 73 -7.73 -1.56 -1.38
C LEU A 73 -8.89 -2.41 -1.91
N GLN A 74 -9.00 -2.59 -3.23
CA GLN A 74 -10.23 -3.08 -3.87
C GLN A 74 -10.08 -4.45 -4.54
N GLN A 75 -8.86 -4.98 -4.74
CA GLN A 75 -8.69 -6.20 -5.52
C GLN A 75 -9.40 -7.40 -4.86
N SER A 76 -9.19 -7.62 -3.56
CA SER A 76 -9.85 -8.71 -2.82
C SER A 76 -11.35 -8.46 -2.70
N THR A 77 -11.77 -7.21 -2.55
CA THR A 77 -13.18 -6.80 -2.53
C THR A 77 -13.89 -7.16 -3.82
N LEU A 78 -13.31 -6.81 -4.97
CA LEU A 78 -13.90 -7.06 -6.29
C LEU A 78 -13.97 -8.56 -6.57
N LYS A 79 -12.96 -9.33 -6.17
CA LYS A 79 -12.97 -10.79 -6.28
C LYS A 79 -14.04 -11.43 -5.41
N ALA A 80 -14.15 -11.01 -4.15
CA ALA A 80 -15.18 -11.50 -3.24
C ALA A 80 -16.59 -11.17 -3.73
N TRP A 81 -16.78 -9.96 -4.28
CA TRP A 81 -18.07 -9.54 -4.83
C TRP A 81 -18.47 -10.36 -6.06
N ALA A 82 -17.55 -10.54 -7.01
CA ALA A 82 -17.79 -11.23 -8.29
C ALA A 82 -19.02 -10.71 -9.08
N GLY A 83 -19.46 -9.47 -8.83
CA GLY A 83 -20.64 -8.87 -9.46
C GLY A 83 -21.98 -9.39 -8.94
N LYS A 84 -21.99 -10.13 -7.83
CA LYS A 84 -23.17 -10.84 -7.31
C LYS A 84 -23.72 -10.14 -6.07
N SER A 85 -25.02 -9.87 -6.05
CA SER A 85 -25.68 -9.16 -4.94
C SER A 85 -25.61 -9.94 -3.63
N GLU A 86 -25.64 -11.27 -3.69
CA GLU A 86 -25.51 -12.15 -2.53
C GLU A 86 -24.13 -12.08 -1.85
N ASN A 87 -23.11 -11.55 -2.55
CA ASN A 87 -21.74 -11.46 -2.04
C ASN A 87 -21.37 -10.09 -1.46
N VAL A 88 -22.32 -9.14 -1.38
CA VAL A 88 -22.03 -7.77 -0.92
C VAL A 88 -21.40 -7.75 0.47
N GLU A 89 -21.92 -8.52 1.42
CA GLU A 89 -21.37 -8.58 2.78
C GLU A 89 -19.94 -9.13 2.81
N ALA A 90 -19.67 -10.19 2.04
CA ALA A 90 -18.32 -10.76 1.93
C ALA A 90 -17.33 -9.75 1.34
N ALA A 91 -17.75 -9.00 0.32
CA ALA A 91 -16.93 -7.96 -0.31
C ALA A 91 -16.65 -6.79 0.64
N GLN A 92 -17.67 -6.32 1.37
CA GLN A 92 -17.51 -5.26 2.37
C GLN A 92 -16.56 -5.67 3.48
N LYS A 93 -16.64 -6.92 3.95
CA LYS A 93 -15.71 -7.47 4.94
C LYS A 93 -14.27 -7.45 4.44
N ALA A 94 -14.02 -7.94 3.22
CA ALA A 94 -12.69 -7.90 2.61
C ALA A 94 -12.16 -6.46 2.45
N PHE A 95 -13.03 -5.52 2.08
CA PHE A 95 -12.67 -4.10 1.98
C PHE A 95 -12.27 -3.51 3.34
N ALA A 96 -13.07 -3.77 4.39
CA ALA A 96 -12.81 -3.31 5.74
C ALA A 96 -11.50 -3.88 6.30
N GLU A 97 -11.18 -5.14 6.01
CA GLU A 97 -9.90 -5.75 6.37
C GLU A 97 -8.72 -4.99 5.76
N ARG A 98 -8.78 -4.65 4.46
CA ARG A 98 -7.73 -3.84 3.81
C ARG A 98 -7.69 -2.40 4.34
N CYS A 99 -8.83 -1.78 4.64
CA CYS A 99 -8.87 -0.45 5.24
C CYS A 99 -8.19 -0.44 6.61
N LYS A 100 -8.48 -1.44 7.45
CA LYS A 100 -7.87 -1.59 8.76
C LYS A 100 -6.35 -1.83 8.66
N ALA A 101 -5.92 -2.73 7.79
CA ALA A 101 -4.50 -3.03 7.58
C ALA A 101 -3.72 -1.77 7.15
N ASN A 102 -4.24 -1.01 6.20
CA ASN A 102 -3.62 0.24 5.75
C ASN A 102 -3.67 1.34 6.82
N SER A 103 -4.76 1.43 7.60
CA SER A 103 -4.84 2.34 8.75
C SER A 103 -3.77 2.03 9.79
N GLU A 104 -3.55 0.77 10.15
CA GLU A 104 -2.48 0.35 11.07
C GLU A 104 -1.09 0.63 10.50
N ALA A 105 -0.91 0.47 9.19
CA ALA A 105 0.33 0.80 8.49
C ALA A 105 0.67 2.30 8.54
N THR A 106 -0.32 3.20 8.56
CA THR A 106 -0.06 4.64 8.78
C THR A 106 0.55 4.94 10.16
N LEU A 107 0.31 4.06 11.13
CA LEU A 107 0.82 4.17 12.50
C LEU A 107 2.11 3.38 12.71
N GLY A 108 2.59 2.66 11.70
CA GLY A 108 3.70 1.73 11.84
C GLY A 108 3.37 0.57 12.79
N LYS A 109 2.11 0.15 12.86
CA LYS A 109 1.61 -0.87 13.79
C LYS A 109 1.09 -2.12 13.10
N TYR A 110 1.19 -2.20 11.77
CA TYR A 110 0.73 -3.37 11.05
C TYR A 110 1.67 -4.56 11.33
N GLN A 111 1.10 -5.72 11.63
CA GLN A 111 1.85 -6.92 12.03
C GLN A 111 1.78 -8.06 11.00
N GLY A 112 1.26 -7.81 9.79
CA GLY A 112 1.20 -8.82 8.73
C GLY A 112 0.04 -9.82 8.88
N GLY A 113 -1.08 -9.39 9.47
CA GLY A 113 -2.29 -10.20 9.62
C GLY A 113 -3.40 -9.76 8.66
N GLY A 114 -3.98 -10.70 7.91
CA GLY A 114 -5.03 -10.44 6.91
C GLY A 114 -4.58 -10.63 5.46
N ALA A 115 -3.37 -11.14 5.23
CA ALA A 115 -2.91 -11.51 3.90
C ALA A 115 -3.62 -12.78 3.42
N SER A 116 -4.48 -12.66 2.41
CA SER A 116 -5.03 -13.79 1.67
C SER A 116 -4.13 -14.10 0.47
N ALA A 117 -4.32 -15.28 -0.15
CA ALA A 117 -3.64 -15.57 -1.42
C ALA A 117 -3.94 -14.49 -2.48
N ASP A 118 -5.14 -13.89 -2.43
CA ASP A 118 -5.54 -12.82 -3.32
C ASP A 118 -4.84 -11.50 -3.04
N SER A 119 -4.64 -11.15 -1.76
CA SER A 119 -4.01 -9.88 -1.37
C SER A 119 -2.51 -9.84 -1.67
N MET A 120 -1.89 -11.01 -1.91
CA MET A 120 -0.47 -11.12 -2.29
C MET A 120 -0.24 -11.06 -3.81
N GLN A 121 -1.29 -11.13 -4.64
CA GLN A 121 -1.13 -11.14 -6.09
C GLN A 121 -0.65 -9.77 -6.61
N SER A 122 0.34 -9.81 -7.50
CA SER A 122 0.81 -8.61 -8.21
C SER A 122 -0.35 -7.98 -8.99
N LEU A 123 -0.48 -6.67 -8.89
CA LEU A 123 -1.53 -5.89 -9.57
C LEU A 123 -0.95 -5.14 -10.77
N HIS A 124 0.30 -5.44 -11.15
CA HIS A 124 0.93 -4.84 -12.32
C HIS A 124 0.25 -5.31 -13.61
N VAL A 125 -0.11 -4.35 -14.45
CA VAL A 125 -0.65 -4.60 -15.80
C VAL A 125 0.28 -3.89 -16.77
N LYS A 126 0.87 -4.65 -17.71
CA LYS A 126 1.76 -4.11 -18.74
C LYS A 126 0.96 -3.16 -19.64
N ASN A 127 1.50 -1.97 -19.92
CA ASN A 127 0.87 -0.93 -20.75
C ASN A 127 -0.48 -0.41 -20.22
N TYR A 128 -0.69 -0.41 -18.90
CA TYR A 128 -1.88 0.19 -18.30
C TYR A 128 -1.95 1.70 -18.58
N THR A 129 -3.08 2.16 -19.10
CA THR A 129 -3.36 3.59 -19.36
C THR A 129 -4.52 4.01 -18.47
N TYR A 130 -4.36 5.13 -17.75
CA TYR A 130 -5.38 5.68 -16.86
C TYR A 130 -6.49 6.39 -17.63
#